data_AF-A0AAE0VJR9-F1
#
_entry.id   AF-A0AAE0VJR9-F1
#
_cell.length_a   1.000
_cell.length_b   1.000
_cell.length_c   1.000
_cell.angle_alpha   90.00
_cell.angle_beta   90.00
_cell.angle_gamma   90.00
#
_symmetry.space_group_name_H-M   'P 1'
#
loop_
_entity.id
_entity.type
_entity.pdbx_description
1 polymer ?
#
loop_
_entity_poly.entity_id
_entity_poly.type
_entity_poly.pdbx_seq_one_letter_code
_entity_poly.pdbx_strand_id
1 'polypeptide(L)'
;MSLRDHVSTKKMKVIYDEYTRRFYTESMVESLERQRNMLARLAEVKNKSEEARLNFSKRQVNAARNMFEMRNEKEVHQHKENLKDHVAHMHVLESLAKEREERRRPADDLLGRYGPGTTRPVLDDLIVQQLREMSPVMIRRRKAEKLLSKRRKLEVYSSRLKTSALFRKARERRSQSVSPLCTPAPRKSTSKLILPPITVNMTKDGKQRKITETRQLNIEDPAAENTKSNVFVTQTPRQNSGHVWDLD
;
A
#
# COMPACT_ATOMS: atom_id res chain seq x y z
N MET A 1 -17.54 71.63 61.27
CA MET A 1 -17.68 70.20 60.88
C MET A 1 -16.51 69.86 59.97
N SER A 2 -15.53 69.09 60.47
CA SER A 2 -14.32 68.70 59.73
C SER A 2 -14.35 67.18 59.57
N LEU A 3 -14.64 66.72 58.36
CA LEU A 3 -14.42 65.34 57.93
C LEU A 3 -12.91 65.16 57.82
N ARG A 4 -12.29 64.60 58.87
CA ARG A 4 -10.90 64.16 58.81
C ARG A 4 -10.83 62.93 57.92
N ASP A 5 -10.07 63.06 56.85
CA ASP A 5 -9.66 61.98 55.97
C ASP A 5 -9.04 60.83 56.78
N HIS A 6 -9.76 59.71 56.89
CA HIS A 6 -9.16 58.44 57.25
C HIS A 6 -8.33 57.95 56.07
N VAL A 7 -7.13 58.53 55.91
CA VAL A 7 -6.06 57.93 55.12
C VAL A 7 -5.66 56.66 55.86
N SER A 8 -6.31 55.55 55.50
CA SER A 8 -5.85 54.20 55.82
C SER A 8 -4.43 54.08 55.28
N THR A 9 -3.43 54.30 56.13
CA THR A 9 -2.01 54.13 55.82
C THR A 9 -1.73 52.66 55.55
N LYS A 10 -2.05 52.20 54.34
CA LYS A 10 -1.66 50.89 53.84
C LYS A 10 -0.13 50.82 53.92
N LYS A 11 0.40 49.93 54.75
CA LYS A 11 1.84 49.72 54.90
C LYS A 11 2.41 49.37 53.53
N MET A 12 3.17 50.30 52.95
CA MET A 12 3.86 50.11 51.67
C MET A 12 5.31 49.75 51.92
N LYS A 13 5.80 48.74 51.20
CA LYS A 13 7.20 48.30 51.31
C LYS A 13 8.01 49.09 50.29
N VAL A 14 9.05 49.78 50.74
CA VAL A 14 10.02 50.42 49.84
C VAL A 14 10.99 49.34 49.36
N ILE A 15 11.12 49.21 48.05
CA ILE A 15 11.99 48.24 47.39
C ILE A 15 12.98 49.02 46.53
N TYR A 16 14.24 48.62 46.59
CA TYR A 16 15.29 49.13 45.71
C TYR A 16 15.40 48.23 44.49
N ASP A 17 15.42 48.83 43.31
CA ASP A 17 15.67 48.11 42.07
C ASP A 17 17.08 48.41 41.56
N GLU A 18 17.89 47.37 41.50
CA GLU A 18 19.29 47.44 41.07
C GLU A 18 19.43 47.82 39.60
N TYR A 19 18.45 47.48 38.74
CA TYR A 19 18.55 47.74 37.30
C TYR A 19 18.33 49.22 36.96
N THR A 20 17.45 49.89 37.69
CA THR A 20 17.14 51.31 37.47
C THR A 20 17.81 52.23 38.48
N ARG A 21 18.39 51.66 39.55
CA ARG A 21 18.95 52.35 40.72
C ARG A 21 17.94 53.29 41.39
N ARG A 22 16.66 52.93 41.43
CA ARG A 22 15.57 53.73 42.00
C ARG A 22 14.82 52.97 43.09
N PHE A 23 14.24 53.73 44.02
CA PHE A 23 13.35 53.21 45.04
C PHE A 23 11.90 53.33 44.57
N TYR A 24 11.11 52.28 44.78
CA TYR A 24 9.67 52.31 44.56
C TYR A 24 8.94 51.78 45.78
N THR A 25 7.71 52.24 45.97
CA THR A 25 6.81 51.73 47.00
C THR A 25 5.87 50.73 46.38
N GLU A 26 5.87 49.50 46.88
CA GLU A 26 4.92 48.46 46.47
C GLU A 26 3.92 48.18 47.59
N SER A 27 2.68 47.98 47.16
CA SER A 27 1.64 47.43 48.03
C SER A 27 1.82 45.92 48.22
N MET A 28 1.26 45.37 49.30
CA MET A 28 1.29 43.92 49.56
C MET A 28 0.74 43.11 48.37
N VAL A 29 -0.33 43.59 47.74
CA VAL A 29 -0.96 42.93 46.58
C VAL A 29 -0.02 42.90 45.37
N GLU A 30 0.65 44.01 45.06
CA GLU A 30 1.60 44.11 43.95
C GLU A 30 2.82 43.21 44.17
N SER A 31 3.28 43.10 45.42
CA SER A 31 4.40 42.21 45.75
C SER A 31 4.06 40.73 45.53
N LEU A 32 2.83 40.31 45.89
CA LEU A 32 2.34 38.96 45.67
C LEU A 32 2.13 38.68 44.18
N GLU A 33 1.62 39.66 43.43
CA GLU A 33 1.46 39.53 41.98
C GLU A 33 2.81 39.40 41.26
N ARG A 34 3.82 40.16 41.67
CA ARG A 34 5.20 40.01 41.15
C ARG A 34 5.76 38.62 41.44
N GLN A 35 5.59 38.12 42.66
CA GLN A 35 6.02 36.77 43.02
C GLN A 35 5.30 35.71 42.20
N ARG A 36 3.97 35.81 42.05
CA ARG A 36 3.18 34.93 41.20
C ARG A 36 3.67 34.96 39.75
N ASN A 37 3.90 36.15 39.19
CA ASN A 37 4.36 36.32 37.81
C ASN A 37 5.77 35.75 37.60
N MET A 38 6.66 35.92 38.58
CA MET A 38 7.99 35.32 38.55
C MET A 38 7.94 33.78 38.61
N LEU A 39 7.15 33.22 39.52
CA LEU A 39 6.95 31.77 39.61
C LEU A 39 6.30 31.20 38.35
N ALA A 40 5.32 31.91 37.76
CA ALA A 40 4.68 31.52 36.51
C ALA A 40 5.69 31.48 35.35
N ARG A 41 6.56 32.48 35.23
CA ARG A 41 7.64 32.49 34.22
C ARG A 41 8.63 31.35 34.41
N LEU A 42 9.04 31.06 35.65
CA LEU A 42 9.93 29.93 35.96
C LEU A 42 9.27 28.58 35.61
N ALA A 43 7.98 28.43 35.90
CA ALA A 43 7.22 27.23 35.53
C ALA A 43 7.13 27.07 34.01
N GLU A 44 6.91 28.16 33.26
CA GLU A 44 6.88 28.13 31.81
C GLU A 44 8.23 27.71 31.21
N VAL A 45 9.34 28.28 31.68
CA VAL A 45 10.70 27.90 31.24
C VAL A 45 10.97 26.42 31.55
N LYS A 46 10.61 25.95 32.74
CA LYS A 46 10.75 24.54 33.12
C LYS A 46 9.93 23.64 32.20
N ASN A 47 8.66 23.98 31.96
CA ASN A 47 7.77 23.21 31.09
C ASN A 47 8.33 23.13 29.65
N LYS A 48 8.81 24.25 29.09
CA LYS A 48 9.45 24.28 27.77
C LYS A 48 10.71 23.40 27.72
N SER A 49 11.50 23.40 28.80
CA SER A 49 12.71 22.57 28.87
C SER A 49 12.38 21.07 28.91
N GLU A 50 11.35 20.68 29.68
CA GLU A 50 10.87 19.30 29.75
C GLU A 50 10.25 18.85 28.43
N GLU A 51 9.49 19.73 27.77
CA GLU A 51 8.91 19.46 26.45
C GLU A 51 10.00 19.27 25.39
N ALA A 52 11.04 20.10 25.39
CA ALA A 52 12.18 19.95 24.48
C ALA A 52 12.90 18.61 24.69
N ARG A 53 13.11 18.21 25.95
CA ARG A 53 13.72 16.93 26.31
C ARG A 53 12.85 15.74 25.87
N LEU A 54 11.54 15.82 26.09
CA LEU A 54 10.59 14.81 25.62
C LEU A 54 10.58 14.71 24.10
N ASN A 55 10.59 15.84 23.39
CA ASN A 55 10.61 15.87 21.93
C ASN A 55 11.90 15.27 21.37
N PHE A 56 13.04 15.51 22.01
CA PHE A 56 14.30 14.86 21.63
C PHE A 56 14.21 13.33 21.80
N SER A 57 13.73 12.86 22.96
CA SER A 57 13.55 11.43 23.22
C SER A 57 12.57 10.78 22.23
N LYS A 58 11.43 11.42 21.94
CA LYS A 58 10.48 10.96 20.92
C LYS A 58 11.12 10.86 19.54
N ARG A 59 11.92 11.84 19.13
CA ARG A 59 12.65 11.80 17.85
C ARG A 59 13.63 10.64 17.80
N GLN A 60 14.35 10.38 18.90
CA GLN A 60 15.29 9.26 18.99
C GLN A 60 14.57 7.90 18.87
N VAL A 61 13.46 7.72 19.58
CA VAL A 61 12.64 6.49 19.50
C VAL A 61 12.05 6.31 18.11
N ASN A 62 11.52 7.38 17.52
CA ASN A 62 10.98 7.33 16.15
C ASN A 62 12.07 7.00 15.12
N ALA A 63 13.27 7.57 15.26
CA ALA A 63 14.40 7.22 14.40
C ALA A 63 14.79 5.74 14.55
N ALA A 64 14.85 5.23 15.78
CA ALA A 64 15.12 3.81 16.04
C ALA A 64 14.04 2.89 15.45
N ARG A 65 12.77 3.25 15.60
CA ARG A 65 11.64 2.55 15.00
C ARG A 65 11.74 2.52 13.47
N ASN A 66 12.00 3.67 12.84
CA ASN A 66 12.16 3.74 11.39
C ASN A 66 13.34 2.89 10.89
N MET A 67 14.46 2.88 11.61
CA MET A 67 15.60 2.03 11.28
C MET A 67 15.25 0.53 11.39
N PHE A 68 14.47 0.16 12.41
CA PHE A 68 14.00 -1.21 12.58
C PHE A 68 13.04 -1.63 11.45
N GLU A 69 12.05 -0.79 11.14
CA GLU A 69 11.09 -1.03 10.05
C GLU A 69 11.82 -1.22 8.71
N MET A 70 12.75 -0.33 8.36
CA MET A 70 13.53 -0.47 7.12
C MET A 70 14.40 -1.73 7.07
N ARG A 71 14.96 -2.19 8.20
CA ARG A 71 15.73 -3.44 8.25
C ARG A 71 14.82 -4.65 8.07
N ASN A 72 13.71 -4.67 8.78
CA ASN A 72 12.73 -5.75 8.68
C ASN A 72 12.15 -5.85 7.26
N GLU A 73 11.83 -4.73 6.61
CA GLU A 73 11.38 -4.72 5.21
C GLU A 73 12.41 -5.32 4.25
N LYS A 74 13.70 -5.02 4.44
CA LYS A 74 14.78 -5.60 3.64
C LYS A 74 14.90 -7.11 3.85
N GLU A 75 14.85 -7.57 5.10
CA GLU A 75 14.90 -9.00 5.43
C GLU A 75 13.70 -9.76 4.86
N VAL A 76 12.48 -9.20 5.02
CA VAL A 76 11.26 -9.78 4.45
C VAL A 76 11.34 -9.83 2.92
N HIS A 77 11.84 -8.77 2.28
CA HIS A 77 12.01 -8.76 0.83
C HIS A 77 13.03 -9.82 0.38
N GLN A 78 14.19 -9.91 1.03
CA GLN A 78 15.19 -10.92 0.74
C GLN A 78 14.65 -12.35 0.94
N HIS A 79 13.94 -12.60 2.04
CA HIS A 79 13.31 -13.89 2.30
C HIS A 79 12.29 -14.24 1.21
N LYS A 80 11.50 -13.26 0.75
CA LYS A 80 10.54 -13.46 -0.33
C LYS A 80 11.21 -13.78 -1.66
N GLU A 81 12.32 -13.13 -2.01
CA GLU A 81 13.09 -13.48 -3.22
C GLU A 81 13.71 -14.87 -3.09
N ASN A 82 14.34 -15.19 -1.95
CA ASN A 82 14.89 -16.53 -1.69
C ASN A 82 13.82 -17.64 -1.78
N LEU A 83 12.60 -17.38 -1.30
CA LEU A 83 11.48 -18.31 -1.44
C LEU A 83 11.08 -18.51 -2.90
N LYS A 84 11.05 -17.45 -3.73
CA LYS A 84 10.76 -17.59 -5.16
C LYS A 84 11.81 -18.44 -5.85
N ASP A 85 13.08 -18.19 -5.55
CA ASP A 85 14.19 -18.96 -6.09
C ASP A 85 14.08 -20.43 -5.66
N HIS A 86 13.82 -20.68 -4.38
CA HIS A 86 13.63 -22.04 -3.87
C HIS A 86 12.48 -22.79 -4.57
N VAL A 87 11.32 -22.13 -4.75
CA VAL A 87 10.19 -22.73 -5.48
C VAL A 87 10.55 -22.98 -6.95
N ALA A 88 11.29 -22.08 -7.59
CA ALA A 88 11.76 -22.28 -8.96
C ALA A 88 12.72 -23.48 -9.06
N HIS A 89 13.68 -23.58 -8.14
CA HIS A 89 14.58 -24.74 -8.01
C HIS A 89 13.79 -26.04 -7.83
N MET A 90 12.80 -26.06 -6.93
CA MET A 90 11.95 -27.24 -6.71
C MET A 90 11.21 -27.66 -7.98
N HIS A 91 10.61 -26.73 -8.72
CA HIS A 91 9.92 -27.04 -9.97
C HIS A 91 10.85 -27.58 -11.06
N VAL A 92 12.07 -27.05 -11.17
CA VAL A 92 13.06 -27.57 -12.13
C VAL A 92 13.48 -28.98 -11.75
N LEU A 93 13.76 -29.24 -10.47
CA LEU A 93 14.12 -30.57 -9.98
C LEU A 93 12.99 -31.58 -10.17
N GLU A 94 11.74 -31.22 -9.86
CA GLU A 94 10.56 -32.05 -10.12
C GLU A 94 10.39 -32.38 -11.61
N SER A 95 10.63 -31.40 -12.49
CA SER A 95 10.53 -31.60 -13.94
C SER A 95 11.59 -32.56 -14.45
N LEU A 96 12.83 -32.41 -13.98
CA LEU A 96 13.94 -33.31 -14.29
C LEU A 96 13.70 -34.72 -13.74
N ALA A 97 13.10 -34.84 -12.55
CA ALA A 97 12.75 -36.13 -11.97
C ALA A 97 11.68 -36.86 -12.81
N LYS A 98 10.62 -36.16 -13.24
CA LYS A 98 9.57 -36.72 -14.11
C LYS A 98 10.13 -37.17 -15.46
N GLU A 99 10.99 -36.36 -16.08
CA GLU A 99 11.62 -36.73 -17.37
C GLU A 99 12.47 -38.01 -17.25
N ARG A 100 13.11 -38.25 -16.10
CA ARG A 100 13.84 -39.50 -15.84
C ARG A 100 12.92 -40.70 -15.69
N GLU A 101 11.80 -40.54 -14.97
CA GLU A 101 10.80 -41.59 -14.77
C GLU A 101 10.17 -42.03 -16.11
N GLU A 102 9.80 -41.06 -16.95
CA GLU A 102 9.26 -41.31 -18.30
C GLU A 102 10.26 -42.03 -19.22
N ARG A 103 11.57 -41.81 -19.03
CA ARG A 103 12.64 -42.40 -19.87
C ARG A 103 13.03 -43.83 -19.48
N ARG A 104 12.41 -44.44 -18.45
CA ARG A 104 12.65 -45.84 -18.01
C ARG A 104 14.12 -46.26 -17.98
N ARG A 105 15.05 -45.37 -17.64
CA ARG A 105 16.44 -45.76 -17.37
C ARG A 105 16.55 -46.15 -15.90
N PRO A 106 17.18 -47.30 -15.56
CA PRO A 106 17.36 -47.68 -14.17
C PRO A 106 18.07 -46.55 -13.44
N ALA A 107 17.48 -46.14 -12.32
CA ALA A 107 17.95 -45.03 -11.52
C ALA A 107 19.35 -45.36 -10.99
N ASP A 108 20.38 -44.79 -11.61
CA ASP A 108 21.70 -44.79 -10.99
C ASP A 108 21.59 -44.12 -9.62
N ASP A 109 22.10 -44.85 -8.64
CA ASP A 109 22.01 -44.75 -7.19
C ASP A 109 22.72 -43.50 -6.60
N LEU A 110 22.55 -42.35 -7.25
CA LEU A 110 23.24 -41.11 -6.93
C LEU A 110 22.24 -40.01 -6.63
N LEU A 111 21.45 -40.24 -5.59
CA LEU A 111 20.75 -39.18 -4.88
C LEU A 111 21.81 -38.18 -4.37
N GLY A 112 21.95 -37.03 -5.05
CA GLY A 112 22.92 -35.98 -4.71
C GLY A 112 23.87 -35.56 -5.83
N ARG A 113 23.89 -36.25 -6.97
CA ARG A 113 24.56 -35.74 -8.17
C ARG A 113 23.50 -35.24 -9.16
N TYR A 114 23.49 -33.94 -9.42
CA TYR A 114 22.91 -33.39 -10.65
C TYR A 114 23.35 -34.31 -11.79
N GLY A 115 22.40 -34.87 -12.54
CA GLY A 115 22.62 -36.06 -13.37
C GLY A 115 23.79 -35.95 -14.37
N PRO A 116 24.19 -37.07 -14.99
CA PRO A 116 25.25 -37.05 -15.98
C PRO A 116 24.88 -36.08 -17.11
N GLY A 117 25.60 -34.95 -17.21
CA GLY A 117 25.40 -33.90 -18.21
C GLY A 117 24.74 -32.60 -17.72
N THR A 118 24.19 -32.53 -16.52
CA THR A 118 23.64 -31.28 -15.96
C THR A 118 24.67 -30.60 -15.07
N THR A 119 25.47 -29.70 -15.63
CA THR A 119 26.35 -28.81 -14.86
C THR A 119 25.53 -27.69 -14.23
N ARG A 120 25.97 -27.15 -13.08
CA ARG A 120 25.37 -26.00 -12.39
C ARG A 120 24.90 -24.86 -13.33
N PRO A 121 25.69 -24.40 -14.33
CA PRO A 121 25.22 -23.36 -15.25
C PRO A 121 24.00 -23.75 -16.11
N VAL A 122 23.86 -25.02 -16.49
CA VAL A 122 22.69 -25.49 -17.27
C VAL A 122 21.42 -25.46 -16.40
N LEU A 123 21.55 -25.74 -15.10
CA LEU A 123 20.45 -25.61 -14.14
C LEU A 123 20.08 -24.14 -13.93
N ASP A 124 21.07 -23.26 -13.78
CA ASP A 124 20.84 -21.83 -13.57
C ASP A 124 20.03 -21.22 -14.73
N ASP A 125 20.34 -21.60 -15.98
CA ASP A 125 19.55 -21.17 -17.16
C ASP A 125 18.09 -21.67 -17.10
N LEU A 126 17.87 -22.93 -16.71
CA LEU A 126 16.53 -23.50 -16.55
C LEU A 126 15.75 -22.84 -15.41
N ILE A 127 16.43 -22.49 -14.30
CA ILE A 127 15.84 -21.79 -13.16
C ILE A 127 15.44 -20.38 -13.57
N VAL A 128 16.31 -19.66 -14.30
CA VAL A 128 16.00 -18.32 -14.82
C VAL A 128 14.81 -18.36 -15.78
N GLN A 129 14.72 -19.38 -16.64
CA GLN A 129 13.54 -19.58 -17.49
C GLN A 129 12.29 -19.83 -16.65
N GLN A 130 12.37 -20.72 -15.65
CA GLN A 130 11.25 -21.01 -14.77
C GLN A 130 10.79 -19.79 -13.96
N LEU A 131 11.71 -18.96 -13.47
CA LEU A 131 11.40 -17.68 -12.81
C LEU A 131 10.64 -16.73 -13.75
N ARG A 132 11.03 -16.68 -15.03
CA ARG A 132 10.29 -15.91 -16.05
C ARG A 132 8.90 -16.48 -16.29
N GLU A 133 8.75 -17.79 -16.34
CA GLU A 133 7.42 -18.44 -16.50
C GLU A 133 6.50 -18.22 -15.31
N MET A 134 7.07 -18.23 -14.10
CA MET A 134 6.38 -17.97 -12.82
C MET A 134 6.06 -16.48 -12.63
N SER A 135 6.56 -15.60 -13.50
CA SER A 135 6.25 -14.17 -13.44
C SER A 135 4.73 -13.94 -13.56
N PRO A 136 4.17 -12.98 -12.80
CA PRO A 136 2.74 -12.64 -12.88
C PRO A 136 2.28 -12.31 -14.31
N VAL A 137 3.15 -11.71 -15.13
CA VAL A 137 2.85 -11.39 -16.54
C VAL A 137 2.63 -12.66 -17.35
N MET A 138 3.53 -13.63 -17.22
CA MET A 138 3.45 -14.90 -17.94
C MET A 138 2.28 -15.75 -17.47
N ILE A 139 2.02 -15.78 -16.15
CA ILE A 139 0.84 -16.46 -15.59
C ILE A 139 -0.46 -15.86 -16.17
N ARG A 140 -0.57 -14.53 -16.23
CA ARG A 140 -1.74 -13.85 -16.83
C ARG A 140 -1.87 -14.19 -18.31
N ARG A 141 -0.78 -14.16 -19.06
CA ARG A 141 -0.75 -14.50 -20.49
C ARG A 141 -1.22 -15.94 -20.73
N ARG A 142 -0.68 -16.93 -20.01
CA ARG A 142 -1.11 -18.34 -20.10
C ARG A 142 -2.59 -18.51 -19.78
N LYS A 143 -3.09 -17.83 -18.74
CA LYS A 143 -4.52 -17.85 -18.40
C LYS A 143 -5.37 -17.25 -19.53
N ALA A 144 -4.94 -16.13 -20.11
CA ALA A 144 -5.62 -15.49 -21.24
C ALA A 144 -5.63 -16.39 -22.49
N GLU A 145 -4.49 -16.97 -22.86
CA GLU A 145 -4.38 -17.91 -23.99
C GLU A 145 -5.28 -19.15 -23.78
N LYS A 146 -5.33 -19.69 -22.55
CA LYS A 146 -6.23 -20.79 -22.19
C LYS A 146 -7.71 -20.40 -22.28
N LEU A 147 -8.06 -19.14 -22.03
CA LEU A 147 -9.42 -18.64 -22.22
C LEU A 147 -9.75 -18.46 -23.70
N LEU A 148 -8.80 -17.95 -24.50
CA LEU A 148 -8.94 -17.81 -25.95
C LEU A 148 -9.08 -19.18 -26.63
N SER A 149 -8.30 -20.19 -26.23
CA SER A 149 -8.40 -21.54 -26.79
C SER A 149 -9.74 -22.22 -26.47
N LYS A 150 -10.33 -21.90 -25.31
CA LYS A 150 -11.67 -22.36 -24.93
C LYS A 150 -12.80 -21.54 -25.57
N ARG A 151 -12.51 -20.37 -26.13
CA ARG A 151 -13.54 -19.53 -26.74
C ARG A 151 -13.99 -20.17 -28.06
N ARG A 152 -15.29 -20.45 -28.18
CA ARG A 152 -15.89 -20.86 -29.46
C ARG A 152 -15.60 -19.76 -30.49
N LYS A 153 -15.03 -20.14 -31.65
CA LYS A 153 -14.79 -19.21 -32.75
C LYS A 153 -16.11 -18.52 -33.10
N LEU A 154 -16.12 -17.18 -33.03
CA LEU A 154 -17.28 -16.40 -33.43
C LEU A 154 -17.42 -16.51 -34.95
N GLU A 155 -18.61 -16.86 -35.40
CA GLU A 155 -18.93 -16.88 -36.82
C GLU A 155 -19.07 -15.43 -37.30
N VAL A 156 -18.06 -14.97 -38.03
CA VAL A 156 -18.10 -13.66 -38.68
C VAL A 156 -18.82 -13.81 -40.01
N TYR A 157 -20.03 -13.26 -40.07
CA TYR A 157 -20.78 -13.20 -41.32
C TYR A 157 -20.25 -12.05 -42.19
N SER A 158 -20.08 -12.31 -43.49
CA SER A 158 -19.63 -11.27 -44.43
C SER A 158 -20.66 -10.15 -44.55
N SER A 159 -20.21 -8.90 -44.45
CA SER A 159 -21.04 -7.70 -44.60
C SER A 159 -21.61 -7.51 -46.01
N ARG A 160 -21.11 -8.25 -47.00
CA ARG A 160 -21.58 -8.20 -48.39
C ARG A 160 -22.83 -9.06 -48.64
N LEU A 161 -23.25 -9.86 -47.66
CA LEU A 161 -24.44 -10.70 -47.77
C LEU A 161 -25.69 -9.89 -47.42
N LYS A 162 -26.73 -10.04 -48.24
CA LYS A 162 -28.06 -9.49 -47.94
C LYS A 162 -28.60 -10.13 -46.66
N THR A 163 -29.35 -9.36 -45.86
CA THR A 163 -29.87 -9.76 -44.54
C THR A 163 -30.65 -11.07 -44.58
N SER A 164 -31.47 -11.29 -45.60
CA SER A 164 -32.22 -12.55 -45.79
C SER A 164 -31.32 -13.78 -45.93
N ALA A 165 -30.19 -13.65 -46.63
CA ALA A 165 -29.21 -14.72 -46.79
C ALA A 165 -28.43 -14.99 -45.49
N LEU A 166 -28.23 -13.98 -44.64
CA LEU A 166 -27.64 -14.14 -43.32
C LEU A 166 -28.54 -14.96 -42.39
N PHE A 167 -29.83 -14.63 -42.33
CA PHE A 167 -30.79 -15.38 -41.52
C PHE A 167 -30.95 -16.82 -41.99
N ARG A 168 -30.91 -17.08 -43.30
CA ARG A 168 -30.97 -18.44 -43.84
C ARG A 168 -29.74 -19.27 -43.44
N LYS A 169 -28.53 -18.72 -43.60
CA LYS A 169 -27.28 -19.38 -43.17
C LYS A 169 -27.24 -19.62 -41.67
N ALA A 170 -27.70 -18.67 -40.85
CA ALA A 170 -27.79 -18.85 -39.41
C ALA A 170 -28.78 -19.97 -39.02
N ARG A 171 -29.91 -20.09 -39.74
CA ARG A 171 -30.91 -21.15 -39.53
C ARG A 171 -30.39 -22.53 -39.94
N GLU A 172 -29.79 -22.65 -41.12
CA GLU A 172 -29.21 -23.89 -41.64
C GLU A 172 -28.10 -24.44 -40.72
N ARG A 173 -27.28 -23.58 -40.11
CA ARG A 173 -26.23 -24.00 -39.18
C ARG A 173 -26.75 -24.39 -37.80
N ARG A 174 -27.78 -23.71 -37.28
CA ARG A 174 -28.47 -24.16 -36.05
C ARG A 174 -29.08 -25.56 -36.21
N SER A 175 -29.58 -25.89 -37.40
CA SER A 175 -30.06 -27.25 -37.69
C SER A 175 -28.94 -28.28 -37.90
N GLN A 176 -27.76 -27.87 -38.36
CA GLN A 176 -26.61 -28.79 -38.52
C GLN A 176 -25.89 -29.12 -37.21
N SER A 177 -25.97 -28.27 -36.19
CA SER A 177 -25.34 -28.55 -34.89
C SER A 177 -26.15 -29.50 -33.99
N VAL A 178 -27.19 -30.14 -34.52
CA VAL A 178 -28.04 -31.13 -33.81
C VAL A 178 -27.74 -32.56 -34.27
N SER A 179 -26.54 -32.81 -34.81
CA SER A 179 -26.05 -34.17 -35.05
C SER A 179 -25.67 -34.85 -33.72
N PRO A 180 -26.12 -36.09 -33.47
CA PRO A 180 -25.98 -36.76 -32.18
C PRO A 180 -24.63 -37.50 -32.15
N LEU A 181 -23.54 -36.81 -31.84
CA LEU A 181 -22.29 -37.48 -31.48
C LEU A 181 -21.59 -36.69 -30.37
N CYS A 182 -22.20 -36.70 -29.19
CA CYS A 182 -21.53 -36.31 -27.96
C CYS A 182 -22.13 -37.18 -26.85
N THR A 183 -21.32 -38.08 -26.33
CA THR A 183 -21.63 -38.87 -25.13
C THR A 183 -22.17 -37.96 -24.02
N PRO A 184 -23.15 -38.41 -23.22
CA PRO A 184 -23.74 -37.58 -22.18
C PRO A 184 -22.77 -37.51 -21.01
N ALA A 185 -21.84 -36.54 -21.05
CA ALA A 185 -21.27 -36.04 -19.82
C ALA A 185 -22.43 -35.47 -18.96
N PRO A 186 -22.54 -35.82 -17.67
CA PRO A 186 -23.65 -35.40 -16.84
C PRO A 186 -23.56 -33.88 -16.66
N ARG A 187 -24.34 -33.16 -17.46
CA ARG A 187 -24.57 -31.73 -17.27
C ARG A 187 -25.35 -31.62 -15.98
N LYS A 188 -24.69 -31.20 -14.89
CA LYS A 188 -25.37 -30.69 -13.70
C LYS A 188 -26.38 -29.66 -14.20
N SER A 189 -27.67 -29.99 -14.08
CA SER A 189 -28.75 -29.10 -14.45
C SER A 189 -28.56 -27.80 -13.68
N THR A 190 -28.17 -26.73 -14.36
CA THR A 190 -28.22 -25.41 -13.75
C THR A 190 -29.68 -25.18 -13.38
N SER A 191 -29.95 -24.96 -12.09
CA SER A 191 -31.28 -24.61 -11.61
C SER A 191 -31.85 -23.51 -12.49
N LYS A 192 -33.08 -23.69 -12.97
CA LYS A 192 -33.78 -22.67 -13.76
C LYS A 192 -33.75 -21.39 -12.91
N LEU A 193 -33.00 -20.38 -13.34
CA LEU A 193 -33.09 -19.05 -12.77
C LEU A 193 -34.49 -18.52 -13.11
N ILE A 194 -35.44 -18.77 -12.22
CA ILE A 194 -36.75 -18.13 -12.26
C ILE A 194 -36.48 -16.70 -11.83
N LEU A 195 -36.32 -15.81 -12.82
CA LEU A 195 -36.32 -14.38 -12.56
C LEU A 195 -37.72 -14.01 -12.04
N PRO A 196 -37.81 -13.21 -10.95
CA PRO A 196 -39.10 -12.69 -10.52
C PRO A 196 -39.75 -11.91 -11.67
N PRO A 197 -41.09 -11.96 -11.81
CA PRO A 197 -41.78 -11.31 -12.91
C PRO A 197 -41.46 -9.80 -12.90
N ILE A 198 -40.84 -9.32 -13.97
CA ILE A 198 -40.63 -7.89 -14.18
C ILE A 198 -41.97 -7.33 -14.64
N THR A 199 -42.67 -6.66 -13.73
CA THR A 199 -43.88 -5.90 -14.06
C THR A 199 -43.46 -4.58 -14.72
N VAL A 200 -43.78 -4.43 -16.01
CA VAL A 200 -43.58 -3.19 -16.74
C VAL A 200 -44.89 -2.40 -16.72
N ASN A 201 -44.92 -1.29 -15.98
CA ASN A 201 -46.08 -0.40 -15.98
C ASN A 201 -46.03 0.45 -17.25
N MET A 202 -46.84 0.08 -18.24
CA MET A 202 -47.05 0.90 -19.42
C MET A 202 -48.01 2.04 -19.06
N THR A 203 -47.47 3.19 -18.66
CA THR A 203 -48.26 4.42 -18.63
C THR A 203 -48.54 4.83 -20.07
N LYS A 204 -49.77 4.55 -20.52
CA LYS A 204 -50.36 5.23 -21.67
C LYS A 204 -50.54 6.67 -21.25
N ASP A 205 -49.55 7.51 -21.52
CA ASP A 205 -49.72 8.93 -21.85
C ASP A 205 -48.37 9.53 -22.26
N GLY A 206 -48.44 10.34 -23.32
CA GLY A 206 -47.31 10.76 -24.09
C GLY A 206 -46.37 11.76 -23.39
N LYS A 207 -45.22 11.89 -24.05
CA LYS A 207 -44.18 12.92 -23.91
C LYS A 207 -43.18 12.71 -22.77
N GLN A 208 -42.01 12.23 -23.22
CA GLN A 208 -40.65 12.45 -22.71
C GLN A 208 -40.44 12.43 -21.20
N ARG A 209 -39.61 11.49 -20.73
CA ARG A 209 -38.72 11.76 -19.59
C ARG A 209 -37.42 10.97 -19.67
N LYS A 210 -36.34 11.73 -19.49
CA LYS A 210 -34.96 11.32 -19.28
C LYS A 210 -34.88 10.40 -18.06
N ILE A 211 -34.01 9.41 -18.15
CA ILE A 211 -33.63 8.52 -17.06
C ILE A 211 -32.79 9.35 -16.08
N THR A 212 -33.36 9.67 -14.93
CA THR A 212 -32.63 10.09 -13.73
C THR A 212 -32.85 9.00 -12.69
N GLU A 213 -31.91 8.08 -12.59
CA GLU A 213 -31.76 7.25 -11.40
C GLU A 213 -30.83 7.98 -10.42
N THR A 214 -31.44 8.51 -9.38
CA THR A 214 -30.79 8.85 -8.13
C THR A 214 -30.37 7.56 -7.42
N ARG A 215 -29.07 7.37 -7.21
CA ARG A 215 -28.58 6.59 -6.09
C ARG A 215 -27.51 7.37 -5.35
N GLN A 216 -27.93 7.88 -4.20
CA GLN A 216 -27.13 8.53 -3.18
C GLN A 216 -26.10 7.53 -2.64
N LEU A 217 -24.82 7.89 -2.69
CA LEU A 217 -23.81 7.42 -1.76
C LEU A 217 -23.02 8.65 -1.31
N ASN A 218 -23.31 9.10 -0.09
CA ASN A 218 -22.47 10.00 0.67
C ASN A 218 -21.14 9.29 0.96
N ILE A 219 -20.03 9.85 0.50
CA ILE A 219 -18.75 9.76 1.20
C ILE A 219 -18.13 11.15 1.10
N GLU A 220 -17.89 11.74 2.26
CA GLU A 220 -17.29 13.04 2.49
C GLU A 220 -15.82 13.06 2.05
N ASP A 221 -15.43 14.09 1.31
CA ASP A 221 -14.05 14.57 1.29
C ASP A 221 -13.76 15.34 2.59
N PRO A 222 -12.48 15.40 3.01
CA PRO A 222 -11.97 16.75 3.20
C PRO A 222 -10.66 17.01 2.45
N ALA A 223 -10.69 18.18 1.83
CA ALA A 223 -9.61 18.97 1.27
C ALA A 223 -8.24 18.86 1.97
N ALA A 224 -7.19 18.91 1.14
CA ALA A 224 -5.91 19.48 1.52
C ALA A 224 -5.39 20.36 0.37
N GLU A 225 -5.58 21.67 0.54
CA GLU A 225 -4.90 22.73 -0.19
C GLU A 225 -3.43 22.85 0.25
N ASN A 226 -2.59 23.27 -0.70
CA ASN A 226 -1.34 24.03 -0.53
C ASN A 226 -0.17 23.28 0.17
N THR A 227 1.09 23.36 -0.26
CA THR A 227 1.82 24.51 -0.77
C THR A 227 3.19 24.05 -1.28
N LYS A 228 3.76 24.81 -2.22
CA LYS A 228 5.15 24.72 -2.69
C LYS A 228 6.13 25.01 -1.54
N SER A 229 7.27 24.30 -1.48
CA SER A 229 8.52 24.90 -0.98
C SER A 229 9.77 24.17 -1.47
N ASN A 230 10.70 24.99 -1.96
CA ASN A 230 12.04 24.71 -2.45
C ASN A 230 12.88 23.78 -1.56
N VAL A 231 13.59 22.86 -2.22
CA VAL A 231 14.69 22.09 -1.63
C VAL A 231 15.96 22.93 -1.77
N PHE A 232 16.41 23.53 -0.67
CA PHE A 232 17.79 24.01 -0.54
C PHE A 232 18.65 22.87 -0.03
N VAL A 233 19.62 22.45 -0.85
CA VAL A 233 20.68 21.51 -0.47
C VAL A 233 21.80 22.32 0.16
N THR A 234 22.04 22.13 1.45
CA THR A 234 23.28 22.55 2.10
C THR A 234 24.13 21.31 2.38
N GLN A 235 25.24 21.20 1.65
CA GLN A 235 26.33 20.26 1.93
C GLN A 235 27.10 20.78 3.15
N THR A 236 27.35 19.90 4.12
CA THR A 236 28.38 20.12 5.15
C THR A 236 29.59 19.22 4.88
N PRO A 237 30.83 19.72 5.09
CA PRO A 237 32.04 18.99 4.76
C PRO A 237 32.35 17.92 5.81
N ARG A 238 32.73 16.74 5.32
CA ARG A 238 33.20 15.59 6.08
C ARG A 238 34.65 15.86 6.52
N GLN A 239 34.87 16.12 7.80
CA GLN A 239 36.22 16.09 8.38
C GLN A 239 36.64 14.63 8.60
N ASN A 240 37.64 14.17 7.85
CA ASN A 240 38.36 12.93 8.15
C ASN A 240 39.46 13.26 9.16
N SER A 241 39.23 12.94 10.43
CA SER A 241 40.29 12.82 11.43
C SER A 241 41.08 11.53 11.18
N GLY A 242 42.38 11.68 10.97
CA GLY A 242 43.31 10.58 10.74
C GLY A 242 43.35 9.58 11.89
N HIS A 243 43.56 8.32 11.52
CA HIS A 243 44.05 7.29 12.42
C HIS A 243 45.44 6.89 11.95
N VAL A 244 46.43 7.26 12.76
CA VAL A 244 47.81 6.80 12.72
C VAL A 244 47.80 5.39 13.30
N TRP A 245 48.38 4.45 12.56
CA TRP A 245 48.68 3.12 13.07
C TRP A 245 50.08 3.19 13.68
N ASP A 246 50.17 3.09 15.00
CA ASP A 246 51.41 2.71 15.66
C ASP A 246 51.41 1.18 15.81
N LEU A 247 52.45 0.57 15.26
CA LEU A 247 52.83 -0.83 15.37
C LEU A 247 53.66 -1.01 16.64
N ASP A 248 53.29 -1.98 17.47
CA ASP A 248 54.21 -2.80 18.28
C ASP A 248 53.81 -4.27 18.11
#